data_AF-A0A336N3D9-F1
#
_entry.id   AF-A0A336N3D9-F1
#
_cell.length_a   1.000
_cell.length_b   1.000
_cell.length_c   1.000
_cell.angle_alpha   90.00
_cell.angle_beta   90.00
_cell.angle_gamma   90.00
#
_symmetry.space_group_name_H-M   'P 1'
#
loop_
_entity.id
_entity.type
_entity.pdbx_description
1 polymer ?
#
loop_
_entity_poly.entity_id
_entity_poly.type
_entity_poly.pdbx_seq_one_letter_code
_entity_poly.pdbx_strand_id
1 'polypeptide(L)'
;DRLFELGYEKDVRNIVEVLRKHKNASDNEKVVQTILLSATLTSAVKELAGLTLTDPVFADCRDSGVVNANYDSIEDSNEIDAAIIPSTVQQTYIIVPPKLRLVTLSGLIAHEIDHRNNKIFIFMATQALVDYHYDIMVAVLARQKSEHESDSEKELDEDEDMLPSDDEDVEDGLLPGLKFFKLHGSMTQVERSSVFKEYRNAKAGVLLCTVSV
;
A
#
# COMPACT_ATOMS: atom_id res chain seq x y z
N ASP A 1 -16.44 4.48 -2.04
CA ASP A 1 -16.35 3.46 -0.96
C ASP A 1 -15.60 4.09 0.20
N ARG A 2 -14.27 4.20 0.10
CA ARG A 2 -13.43 4.65 1.22
C ARG A 2 -13.72 6.06 1.73
N LEU A 3 -14.10 7.00 0.85
CA LEU A 3 -14.52 8.34 1.27
C LEU A 3 -15.76 8.31 2.18
N PHE A 4 -16.70 7.39 1.93
CA PHE A 4 -17.90 7.22 2.74
C PHE A 4 -17.62 6.43 4.02
N GLU A 5 -16.84 5.34 3.92
CA GLU A 5 -16.39 4.57 5.09
C GLU A 5 -15.63 5.43 6.11
N LEU A 6 -14.86 6.41 5.63
CA LEU A 6 -14.11 7.36 6.46
C LEU A 6 -14.95 8.55 6.95
N GLY A 7 -16.26 8.60 6.62
CA GLY A 7 -17.18 9.63 7.09
C GLY A 7 -17.12 10.96 6.34
N TYR A 8 -16.47 11.03 5.17
CA TYR A 8 -16.39 12.25 4.34
C TYR A 8 -17.64 12.54 3.52
N GLU A 9 -18.75 11.84 3.76
CA GLU A 9 -20.00 12.05 3.02
C GLU A 9 -20.41 13.53 3.02
N LYS A 10 -20.41 14.17 4.19
CA LYS A 10 -20.83 15.58 4.34
C LYS A 10 -19.94 16.51 3.53
N ASP A 11 -18.63 16.28 3.55
CA ASP A 11 -17.66 17.11 2.84
C ASP A 11 -17.81 16.96 1.32
N VAL A 12 -17.98 15.73 0.84
CA VAL A 12 -18.21 15.45 -0.58
C VAL A 12 -19.53 16.09 -1.04
N ARG A 13 -20.60 15.97 -0.25
CA ARG A 13 -21.90 16.60 -0.53
C ARG A 13 -21.76 18.11 -0.63
N ASN A 14 -21.08 18.74 0.34
CA ASN A 14 -20.85 20.18 0.34
C ASN A 14 -20.08 20.65 -0.90
N ILE A 15 -19.02 19.93 -1.28
CA ILE A 15 -18.23 20.26 -2.48
C ILE A 15 -19.11 20.21 -3.73
N VAL A 16 -19.89 19.15 -3.89
CA VAL A 16 -20.77 18.98 -5.07
C VAL A 16 -21.87 20.03 -5.11
N GLU A 17 -22.46 20.38 -3.96
CA GLU A 17 -23.44 21.46 -3.89
C GLU A 17 -22.87 22.83 -4.27
N VAL A 18 -21.66 23.15 -3.80
CA VAL A 18 -20.98 24.42 -4.16
C VAL A 18 -20.70 24.46 -5.66
N LEU A 19 -20.22 23.36 -6.25
CA LEU A 19 -19.97 23.26 -7.69
C LEU A 19 -21.27 23.44 -8.50
N ARG A 20 -22.38 22.85 -8.06
CA ARG A 20 -23.71 23.02 -8.69
C ARG A 20 -24.22 24.45 -8.56
N LYS A 21 -24.06 25.10 -7.41
CA LYS A 21 -24.45 26.52 -7.21
C LYS A 21 -23.67 27.45 -8.13
N HIS A 22 -22.36 27.24 -8.28
CA HIS A 22 -21.53 28.02 -9.20
C HIS A 22 -21.92 27.83 -10.67
N LYS A 23 -22.35 26.61 -11.07
CA LYS A 23 -22.89 26.33 -12.40
C LYS A 23 -24.16 27.14 -12.70
N ASN A 24 -25.07 27.23 -11.74
CA ASN A 24 -26.35 27.93 -11.94
C ASN A 24 -26.25 29.47 -11.89
N ALA A 25 -25.16 30.00 -11.33
CA ALA A 25 -24.94 31.44 -11.16
C ALA A 25 -24.06 32.08 -12.26
N SER A 26 -23.32 31.28 -13.03
CA SER A 26 -22.49 31.77 -14.13
C SER A 26 -23.13 31.37 -15.46
N ASP A 27 -23.50 32.37 -16.27
CA ASP A 27 -24.01 32.23 -17.65
C ASP A 27 -22.94 31.71 -18.64
N ASN A 28 -21.89 31.06 -18.12
CA ASN A 28 -20.79 30.50 -18.90
C ASN A 28 -21.11 29.07 -19.33
N GLU A 29 -20.99 28.81 -20.62
CA GLU A 29 -21.15 27.53 -21.34
C GLU A 29 -20.25 26.35 -20.86
N LYS A 30 -19.63 26.42 -19.68
CA LYS A 30 -18.76 25.34 -19.19
C LYS A 30 -19.59 24.21 -18.58
N VAL A 31 -19.82 23.18 -19.38
CA VAL A 31 -20.45 21.93 -18.96
C VAL A 31 -19.51 21.19 -17.99
N VAL A 32 -19.89 21.13 -16.71
CA VAL A 32 -19.21 20.28 -15.73
C VAL A 32 -19.72 18.85 -15.92
N GLN A 33 -18.80 17.93 -16.23
CA GLN A 33 -19.07 16.49 -16.26
C GLN A 33 -18.62 15.87 -14.94
N THR A 34 -19.50 15.11 -14.28
CA THR A 34 -19.16 14.37 -13.07
C THR A 34 -18.96 12.90 -13.41
N ILE A 35 -17.81 12.36 -13.03
CA ILE A 35 -17.47 10.95 -13.23
C ILE A 35 -17.16 10.37 -11.86
N LEU A 36 -17.85 9.30 -11.48
CA LEU A 36 -17.56 8.52 -10.28
C LEU A 36 -16.85 7.23 -10.70
N LEU A 37 -15.63 7.03 -10.22
CA LEU A 37 -14.85 5.83 -10.48
C LEU A 37 -14.68 5.07 -9.16
N SER A 38 -15.05 3.79 -9.16
CA SER A 38 -14.73 2.88 -8.06
C SER A 38 -14.32 1.51 -8.59
N ALA A 39 -13.40 0.86 -7.88
CA ALA A 39 -13.02 -0.53 -8.13
C ALA A 39 -14.07 -1.52 -7.61
N THR A 40 -14.94 -1.09 -6.69
CA THR A 40 -15.98 -1.91 -6.07
C THR A 40 -17.31 -1.18 -6.16
N LEU A 41 -18.40 -1.91 -6.45
CA LEU A 41 -19.74 -1.36 -6.42
C LEU A 41 -20.42 -1.75 -5.11
N THR A 42 -20.13 -1.03 -4.03
CA THR A 42 -20.83 -1.22 -2.75
C THR A 42 -22.12 -0.41 -2.70
N SER A 43 -23.03 -0.74 -1.78
CA SER A 43 -24.24 0.06 -1.51
C SER A 43 -23.92 1.52 -1.19
N ALA A 44 -22.84 1.77 -0.45
CA ALA A 44 -22.35 3.12 -0.16
C ALA A 44 -21.92 3.91 -1.42
N VAL A 45 -21.36 3.24 -2.43
CA VAL A 45 -21.07 3.87 -3.74
C VAL A 45 -22.33 4.20 -4.47
N LYS A 46 -23.33 3.30 -4.41
CA LYS A 46 -24.61 3.55 -5.06
C LYS A 46 -25.30 4.78 -4.44
N GLU A 47 -25.28 4.91 -3.12
CA GLU A 47 -25.82 6.10 -2.45
C GLU A 47 -25.07 7.38 -2.89
N LEU A 48 -23.74 7.33 -2.94
CA LEU A 48 -22.91 8.45 -3.38
C LEU A 48 -23.19 8.87 -4.83
N ALA A 49 -23.32 7.90 -5.75
CA ALA A 49 -23.66 8.16 -7.14
C ALA A 49 -25.03 8.86 -7.23
N GLY A 50 -26.03 8.42 -6.47
CA GLY A 50 -27.36 9.05 -6.42
C GLY A 50 -27.34 10.49 -5.91
N LEU A 51 -26.45 10.82 -4.97
CA LEU A 51 -26.30 12.19 -4.45
C LEU A 51 -25.57 13.12 -5.43
N THR A 52 -24.58 12.60 -6.14
CA THR A 52 -23.58 13.42 -6.86
C THR A 52 -23.74 13.46 -8.36
N LEU A 53 -24.27 12.42 -8.98
CA LEU A 53 -24.45 12.33 -10.43
C LEU A 53 -25.84 12.86 -10.84
N THR A 54 -26.00 13.18 -12.12
CA THR A 54 -27.27 13.59 -12.72
C THR A 54 -27.41 12.81 -14.01
N ASP A 55 -28.44 11.96 -14.11
CA ASP A 55 -28.66 11.04 -15.24
C ASP A 55 -27.39 10.23 -15.62
N PRO A 56 -26.79 9.46 -14.70
CA PRO A 56 -25.53 8.77 -14.96
C PRO A 56 -25.71 7.57 -15.90
N VAL A 57 -24.75 7.41 -16.82
CA VAL A 57 -24.53 6.14 -17.52
C VAL A 57 -23.65 5.25 -16.65
N PHE A 58 -24.15 4.07 -16.29
CA PHE A 58 -23.41 3.08 -15.52
C PHE A 58 -22.61 2.16 -16.44
N ALA A 59 -21.31 2.05 -16.20
CA ALA A 59 -20.42 1.13 -16.91
C ALA A 59 -19.80 0.17 -15.89
N ASP A 60 -20.16 -1.11 -16.01
CA ASP A 60 -19.57 -2.17 -15.19
C ASP A 60 -18.62 -3.02 -16.02
N CYS A 61 -17.39 -3.20 -15.53
CA CYS A 61 -16.41 -4.08 -16.16
C CYS A 61 -16.52 -5.54 -15.69
N ARG A 62 -17.47 -5.86 -14.79
CA ARG A 62 -17.75 -7.23 -14.30
C ARG A 62 -18.21 -8.17 -15.40
N ASP A 63 -19.08 -7.66 -16.26
CA ASP A 63 -19.56 -8.37 -17.44
C ASP A 63 -19.07 -7.64 -18.69
N SER A 64 -18.30 -8.34 -19.53
CA SER A 64 -17.72 -7.81 -20.77
C SER A 64 -18.76 -7.45 -21.87
N GLY A 65 -19.98 -7.04 -21.50
CA GLY A 65 -21.07 -6.83 -22.46
C GLY A 65 -22.23 -5.94 -22.04
N VAL A 66 -22.28 -5.34 -20.84
CA VAL A 66 -23.43 -4.53 -20.42
C VAL A 66 -23.04 -3.07 -20.25
N VAL A 67 -23.06 -2.33 -21.36
CA VAL A 67 -22.78 -0.88 -21.39
C VAL A 67 -23.99 -0.02 -20.98
N ASN A 68 -25.14 -0.64 -20.68
CA ASN A 68 -26.41 0.04 -20.39
C ASN A 68 -27.26 -0.74 -19.37
N ALA A 69 -26.71 -1.08 -18.20
CA ALA A 69 -27.55 -1.52 -17.09
C ALA A 69 -28.23 -0.28 -16.50
N ASN A 70 -29.56 -0.27 -16.47
CA ASN A 70 -30.30 0.81 -15.83
C ASN A 70 -29.92 0.79 -14.34
N TYR A 71 -29.51 1.93 -13.80
CA TYR A 71 -28.93 2.03 -12.46
C TYR A 71 -29.82 1.43 -11.35
N ASP A 72 -31.14 1.56 -11.51
CA ASP A 72 -32.18 1.00 -10.63
C ASP A 72 -32.39 -0.52 -10.75
N SER A 73 -31.87 -1.16 -11.81
CA SER A 73 -32.06 -2.59 -12.07
C SER A 73 -30.93 -3.48 -11.54
N ILE A 74 -29.92 -2.88 -10.89
CA ILE A 74 -28.86 -3.62 -10.19
C ILE A 74 -29.43 -4.09 -8.85
N GLU A 75 -30.18 -5.19 -8.88
CA GLU A 75 -30.72 -5.87 -7.70
C GLU A 75 -29.63 -6.07 -6.64
N ASP A 76 -30.01 -5.94 -5.36
CA ASP A 76 -29.21 -6.30 -4.18
C ASP A 76 -29.03 -7.82 -4.11
N SER A 77 -28.35 -8.40 -5.09
CA SER A 77 -27.85 -9.75 -4.96
C SER A 77 -26.76 -9.72 -3.89
N ASN A 78 -26.90 -10.53 -2.84
CA ASN A 78 -25.89 -10.73 -1.79
C ASN A 78 -24.52 -11.23 -2.32
N GLU A 79 -24.37 -11.38 -3.65
CA GLU A 79 -23.11 -11.63 -4.35
C GLU A 79 -22.30 -10.36 -4.64
N ILE A 80 -22.82 -9.17 -4.31
CA ILE A 80 -22.13 -7.88 -4.55
C ILE A 80 -20.88 -7.72 -3.66
N ASP A 81 -20.81 -8.40 -2.50
CA ASP A 81 -19.66 -8.33 -1.58
C ASP A 81 -18.51 -9.29 -1.92
N ALA A 82 -18.67 -10.13 -2.96
CA ALA A 82 -17.57 -10.96 -3.43
C ALA A 82 -16.56 -10.08 -4.17
N ALA A 83 -15.50 -9.67 -3.46
CA ALA A 83 -14.35 -8.99 -4.04
C ALA A 83 -13.91 -9.72 -5.30
N ILE A 84 -13.95 -9.00 -6.43
CA ILE A 84 -13.65 -9.60 -7.73
C ILE A 84 -12.16 -9.69 -7.85
N ILE A 85 -11.68 -10.92 -7.73
CA ILE A 85 -10.27 -11.23 -7.86
C ILE A 85 -10.04 -11.53 -9.34
N PRO A 86 -9.18 -10.77 -10.03
CA PRO A 86 -8.84 -11.07 -11.41
C PRO A 86 -8.31 -12.51 -11.53
N SER A 87 -8.70 -13.23 -12.59
CA SER A 87 -8.23 -14.60 -12.84
C SER A 87 -6.71 -14.70 -13.02
N THR A 88 -6.04 -13.57 -13.26
CA THR A 88 -4.58 -13.46 -13.34
C THR A 88 -3.89 -13.49 -11.98
N VAL A 89 -4.63 -13.34 -10.88
CA VAL A 89 -4.10 -13.32 -9.51
C VAL A 89 -4.25 -14.71 -8.89
N GLN A 90 -3.12 -15.36 -8.61
CA GLN A 90 -3.09 -16.59 -7.82
C GLN A 90 -3.10 -16.24 -6.33
N GLN A 91 -4.01 -16.86 -5.57
CA GLN A 91 -4.10 -16.68 -4.13
C GLN A 91 -3.72 -17.95 -3.40
N THR A 92 -2.85 -17.78 -2.42
CA THR A 92 -2.40 -18.86 -1.53
C THR A 92 -2.53 -18.38 -0.11
N TYR A 93 -2.83 -19.28 0.81
CA TYR A 93 -2.83 -19.00 2.24
C TYR A 93 -1.97 -20.03 2.97
N ILE A 94 -1.37 -19.61 4.09
CA ILE A 94 -0.57 -20.45 4.95
C ILE A 94 -1.08 -20.27 6.38
N ILE A 95 -1.33 -21.37 7.08
CA ILE A 95 -1.68 -21.34 8.50
C ILE A 95 -0.38 -21.41 9.31
N VAL A 96 -0.09 -20.37 10.07
CA VAL A 96 1.17 -20.24 10.81
C VAL A 96 0.90 -20.07 12.31
N PRO A 97 1.52 -20.89 13.19
CA PRO A 97 1.48 -20.66 14.63
C PRO A 97 1.96 -19.25 14.98
N PRO A 98 1.35 -18.55 15.95
CA PRO A 98 1.67 -17.14 16.23
C PRO A 98 3.16 -16.85 16.42
N LYS A 99 3.89 -17.74 17.10
CA LYS A 99 5.32 -17.60 17.39
C LYS A 99 6.23 -17.75 16.16
N LEU A 100 5.73 -18.32 15.06
CA LEU A 100 6.51 -18.56 13.84
C LEU A 100 6.23 -17.52 12.75
N ARG A 101 5.26 -16.62 12.92
CA ARG A 101 4.84 -15.67 11.87
C ARG A 101 5.98 -14.86 11.29
N LEU A 102 6.85 -14.32 12.13
CA LEU A 102 8.01 -13.53 11.70
C LEU A 102 8.99 -14.37 10.88
N VAL A 103 9.36 -15.54 11.39
CA VAL A 103 10.32 -16.45 10.72
C VAL A 103 9.75 -16.96 9.39
N THR A 104 8.47 -17.34 9.36
CA THR A 104 7.79 -17.79 8.14
C THR A 104 7.70 -16.66 7.12
N LEU A 105 7.40 -15.44 7.53
CA LEU A 105 7.37 -14.28 6.62
C LEU A 105 8.76 -14.00 6.05
N SER A 106 9.80 -13.98 6.89
CA SER A 106 11.19 -13.80 6.44
C SER A 106 11.64 -14.89 5.46
N GLY A 107 11.30 -16.15 5.74
CA GLY A 107 11.60 -17.27 4.84
C GLY A 107 10.84 -17.17 3.51
N LEU A 108 9.58 -16.71 3.53
CA LEU A 108 8.80 -16.47 2.32
C LEU A 108 9.41 -15.35 1.48
N ILE A 109 9.84 -14.25 2.10
CA ILE A 109 10.54 -13.15 1.43
C ILE A 109 11.82 -13.69 0.76
N ALA A 110 12.63 -14.46 1.50
CA ALA A 110 13.86 -15.05 0.97
C ALA A 110 13.59 -15.95 -0.24
N HIS A 111 12.60 -16.84 -0.13
CA HIS A 111 12.19 -17.75 -1.20
C HIS A 111 11.75 -17.00 -2.47
N GLU A 112 10.89 -15.98 -2.31
CA GLU A 112 10.36 -15.23 -3.46
C GLU A 112 11.43 -14.41 -4.20
N ILE A 113 12.44 -13.94 -3.47
CA ILE A 113 13.52 -13.12 -4.04
C ILE A 113 14.56 -13.98 -4.76
N ASP A 114 14.88 -15.16 -4.22
CA ASP A 114 15.82 -16.09 -4.86
C ASP A 114 15.27 -16.62 -6.19
N HIS A 115 13.97 -16.92 -6.24
CA HIS A 115 13.34 -17.46 -7.45
C HIS A 115 13.04 -16.39 -8.50
N ARG A 116 12.87 -15.14 -8.10
CA ARG A 116 12.43 -14.07 -8.99
C ARG A 116 12.98 -12.73 -8.52
N ASN A 117 13.53 -11.94 -9.45
CA ASN A 117 13.93 -10.56 -9.17
C ASN A 117 12.68 -9.66 -9.06
N ASN A 118 11.98 -9.78 -7.93
CA ASN A 118 10.61 -9.33 -7.74
C ASN A 118 10.50 -8.10 -6.84
N LYS A 119 9.36 -7.41 -7.01
CA LYS A 119 8.85 -6.43 -6.06
C LYS A 119 7.81 -7.09 -5.18
N ILE A 120 7.99 -7.00 -3.86
CA ILE A 120 7.08 -7.58 -2.87
C ILE A 120 6.40 -6.44 -2.11
N PHE A 121 5.07 -6.52 -1.98
CA PHE A 121 4.26 -5.68 -1.10
C PHE A 121 3.79 -6.49 0.10
N ILE A 122 3.96 -5.95 1.31
CA ILE A 122 3.50 -6.58 2.54
C ILE A 122 2.60 -5.59 3.28
N PHE A 123 1.31 -5.90 3.31
CA PHE A 123 0.34 -5.12 4.06
C PHE A 123 0.31 -5.54 5.53
N MET A 124 0.48 -4.58 6.42
CA MET A 124 0.40 -4.76 7.87
C MET A 124 -0.82 -4.02 8.42
N ALA A 125 -1.36 -4.52 9.53
CA ALA A 125 -2.57 -3.97 10.13
C ALA A 125 -2.38 -2.57 10.74
N THR A 126 -1.18 -2.25 11.23
CA THR A 126 -0.90 -0.97 11.91
C THR A 126 0.47 -0.43 11.51
N GLN A 127 0.65 0.88 11.65
CA GLN A 127 1.93 1.54 11.40
C GLN A 127 3.04 1.04 12.34
N ALA A 128 2.72 0.73 13.61
CA ALA A 128 3.68 0.16 14.55
C ALA A 128 4.18 -1.23 14.11
N LEU A 129 3.32 -2.04 13.46
CA LEU A 129 3.74 -3.31 12.88
C LEU A 129 4.63 -3.09 11.65
N VAL A 130 4.37 -2.07 10.83
CA VAL A 130 5.24 -1.70 9.72
C VAL A 130 6.63 -1.33 10.23
N ASP A 131 6.72 -0.41 11.19
CA ASP A 131 7.99 0.04 11.78
C ASP A 131 8.76 -1.14 12.38
N TYR A 132 8.12 -1.92 13.26
CA TYR A 132 8.74 -3.07 13.91
C TYR A 132 9.31 -4.10 12.91
N HIS A 133 8.54 -4.46 11.89
CA HIS A 133 9.00 -5.45 10.91
C HIS A 133 10.07 -4.86 9.99
N TYR A 134 9.95 -3.59 9.59
CA TYR A 134 10.96 -2.92 8.79
C TYR A 134 12.32 -2.92 9.51
N ASP A 135 12.35 -2.48 10.77
CA ASP A 135 13.58 -2.35 11.55
C ASP A 135 14.27 -3.73 11.73
N ILE A 136 13.50 -4.76 12.08
CA ILE A 136 14.04 -6.13 12.22
C ILE A 136 14.50 -6.71 10.89
N MET A 137 13.75 -6.51 9.80
CA MET A 137 14.12 -7.07 8.50
C MET A 137 15.38 -6.41 7.94
N VAL A 138 15.51 -5.09 8.10
CA VAL A 138 16.75 -4.38 7.71
C VAL A 138 17.93 -4.89 8.54
N ALA A 139 17.77 -4.99 9.86
CA ALA A 139 18.83 -5.40 10.76
C ALA A 139 19.27 -6.87 10.56
N VAL A 140 18.32 -7.78 10.35
CA VAL A 140 18.58 -9.24 10.34
C VAL A 140 18.73 -9.79 8.92
N LEU A 141 17.89 -9.38 7.98
CA LEU A 141 17.87 -9.94 6.63
C LEU A 141 18.81 -9.20 5.68
N ALA A 142 18.79 -7.87 5.70
CA ALA A 142 19.60 -7.07 4.78
C ALA A 142 21.01 -6.79 5.33
N ARG A 143 21.17 -6.70 6.66
CA ARG A 143 22.38 -6.21 7.35
C ARG A 143 23.00 -5.00 6.64
N GLN A 144 22.16 -4.04 6.24
CA GLN A 144 22.65 -2.78 5.69
C GLN A 144 23.42 -2.07 6.81
N LYS A 145 24.74 -1.91 6.63
CA LYS A 145 25.54 -1.07 7.51
C LYS A 145 24.87 0.30 7.52
N SER A 146 24.41 0.75 8.68
CA SER A 146 23.89 2.10 8.82
C SER A 146 25.00 3.07 8.41
N GLU A 147 24.76 3.89 7.39
CA GLU A 147 25.70 4.96 6.98
C GLU A 147 25.78 6.10 8.04
N HIS A 148 25.23 5.89 9.24
CA HIS A 148 25.15 6.88 10.32
C HIS A 148 26.08 6.62 11.51
N GLU A 149 26.95 5.60 11.47
CA GLU A 149 27.96 5.34 12.52
C GLU A 149 29.39 5.39 11.98
N SER A 150 29.77 6.48 11.29
CA SER A 150 31.17 6.72 10.91
C SER A 150 31.63 8.14 11.16
N ASP A 151 31.24 8.73 12.29
CA ASP A 151 31.84 9.98 12.76
C ASP A 151 31.65 10.13 14.29
N SER A 152 32.15 9.17 15.07
CA SER A 152 32.41 9.37 16.50
C SER A 152 33.43 8.34 16.98
N GLU A 153 34.54 8.83 17.54
CA GLU A 153 35.49 8.10 18.39
C GLU A 153 36.55 7.24 17.68
N LYS A 154 37.48 7.92 16.99
CA LYS A 154 38.91 7.59 17.11
C LYS A 154 39.53 8.52 18.15
N GLU A 155 39.56 8.12 19.40
CA GLU A 155 40.59 8.58 20.33
C GLU A 155 41.34 7.37 20.89
N LEU A 156 42.63 7.62 21.07
CA LEU A 156 43.73 6.68 21.24
C LEU A 156 43.70 6.08 22.63
N ASP A 157 44.03 4.80 22.76
CA ASP A 157 44.87 4.30 23.86
C ASP A 157 45.65 3.08 23.36
N GLU A 158 46.98 3.18 23.48
CA GLU A 158 47.97 2.15 23.15
C GLU A 158 48.09 1.15 24.32
N ASP A 159 48.35 -0.12 23.98
CA ASP A 159 48.81 -1.23 24.84
C ASP A 159 47.79 -1.97 25.73
N GLU A 160 47.22 -3.07 25.22
CA GLU A 160 47.16 -4.37 25.93
C GLU A 160 46.74 -5.51 24.97
N ASP A 161 47.62 -6.51 24.81
CA ASP A 161 47.41 -7.89 24.37
C ASP A 161 46.26 -8.21 23.38
N MET A 162 46.53 -8.04 22.08
CA MET A 162 45.72 -8.62 21.00
C MET A 162 45.86 -10.15 20.96
N LEU A 163 44.94 -10.83 21.63
CA LEU A 163 44.48 -12.15 21.20
C LEU A 163 44.00 -12.04 19.73
N PRO A 164 44.32 -12.99 18.84
CA PRO A 164 43.69 -12.99 17.53
C PRO A 164 42.20 -13.23 17.75
N SER A 165 41.37 -12.22 17.47
CA SER A 165 39.95 -12.46 17.28
C SER A 165 39.80 -13.21 15.96
N ASP A 166 39.33 -14.45 16.07
CA ASP A 166 38.84 -15.26 14.95
C ASP A 166 37.55 -14.62 14.37
N ASP A 167 37.64 -13.37 13.90
CA ASP A 167 36.58 -12.67 13.14
C ASP A 167 36.83 -12.78 11.62
N GLU A 168 37.37 -13.93 11.19
CA GLU A 168 37.28 -14.35 9.80
C GLU A 168 35.92 -15.06 9.63
N ASP A 169 35.07 -14.50 8.76
CA ASP A 169 33.74 -15.00 8.34
C ASP A 169 32.49 -14.42 9.06
N VAL A 170 32.33 -13.09 9.13
CA VAL A 170 30.99 -12.50 9.37
C VAL A 170 30.20 -12.50 8.07
N GLU A 171 29.52 -13.62 7.82
CA GLU A 171 28.61 -13.89 6.71
C GLU A 171 27.71 -12.69 6.36
N ASP A 172 27.72 -12.34 5.07
CA ASP A 172 26.74 -11.51 4.38
C ASP A 172 25.34 -11.78 4.95
N GLY A 173 24.56 -10.73 5.25
CA GLY A 173 23.19 -10.90 5.77
C GLY A 173 22.37 -11.88 4.92
N LEU A 174 21.35 -12.51 5.50
CA LEU A 174 20.58 -13.59 4.85
C LEU A 174 20.11 -13.26 3.42
N LEU A 175 19.92 -11.98 3.10
CA LEU A 175 19.57 -11.45 1.79
C LEU A 175 20.41 -10.19 1.49
N PRO A 176 21.69 -10.33 1.11
CA PRO A 176 22.58 -9.19 0.97
C PRO A 176 22.16 -8.33 -0.22
N GLY A 177 22.15 -7.01 -0.03
CA GLY A 177 21.77 -6.04 -1.07
C GLY A 177 20.26 -5.89 -1.29
N LEU A 178 19.41 -6.64 -0.58
CA LEU A 178 17.97 -6.44 -0.63
C LEU A 178 17.58 -5.09 0.01
N LYS A 179 16.80 -4.30 -0.72
CA LYS A 179 16.23 -3.05 -0.21
C LYS A 179 14.85 -3.26 0.40
N PHE A 180 14.70 -2.81 1.64
CA PHE A 180 13.42 -2.68 2.33
C PHE A 180 12.95 -1.23 2.29
N PHE A 181 11.63 -1.05 2.24
CA PHE A 181 10.96 0.24 2.24
C PHE A 181 9.79 0.18 3.21
N LYS A 182 9.45 1.32 3.83
CA LYS A 182 8.25 1.45 4.66
C LYS A 182 7.38 2.62 4.23
N LEU A 183 6.06 2.45 4.29
CA LEU A 183 5.08 3.47 3.93
C LEU A 183 3.83 3.40 4.83
N HIS A 184 3.66 4.38 5.71
CA HIS A 184 2.51 4.45 6.62
C HIS A 184 2.13 5.90 6.97
N GLY A 185 0.99 6.06 7.66
CA GLY A 185 0.35 7.35 7.90
C GLY A 185 1.14 8.35 8.75
N SER A 186 1.99 7.90 9.67
CA SER A 186 2.81 8.81 10.50
C SER A 186 4.03 9.41 9.80
N MET A 187 4.39 8.94 8.59
CA MET A 187 5.44 9.55 7.78
C MET A 187 4.95 10.86 7.15
N THR A 188 5.86 11.82 6.97
CA THR A 188 5.55 13.07 6.29
C THR A 188 5.22 12.85 4.83
N GLN A 189 4.40 13.72 4.23
CA GLN A 189 4.05 13.61 2.81
C GLN A 189 5.27 13.60 1.87
N VAL A 190 6.34 14.32 2.24
CA VAL A 190 7.59 14.38 1.49
C VAL A 190 8.30 13.03 1.52
N GLU A 191 8.45 12.42 2.70
CA GLU A 191 9.04 11.08 2.85
C GLU A 191 8.23 10.03 2.10
N ARG A 192 6.90 10.02 2.26
CA ARG A 192 6.00 9.09 1.56
C ARG A 192 6.17 9.18 0.05
N SER A 193 6.23 10.40 -0.48
CA SER A 193 6.43 10.63 -1.91
C SER A 193 7.81 10.18 -2.39
N SER A 194 8.84 10.37 -1.57
CA SER A 194 10.21 9.94 -1.87
C SER A 194 10.30 8.42 -1.93
N VAL A 195 9.88 7.74 -0.85
CA VAL A 195 9.90 6.28 -0.74
C VAL A 195 9.08 5.61 -1.84
N PHE A 196 7.89 6.14 -2.13
CA PHE A 196 7.06 5.60 -3.21
C PHE A 196 7.76 5.71 -4.58
N LYS A 197 8.41 6.84 -4.88
CA LYS A 197 9.17 7.02 -6.12
C LYS A 197 10.38 6.10 -6.19
N GLU A 198 11.12 5.96 -5.09
CA GLU A 198 12.28 5.07 -5.04
C GLU A 198 11.85 3.61 -5.27
N TYR A 199 10.84 3.14 -4.54
CA TYR A 199 10.32 1.79 -4.70
C TYR A 199 9.75 1.55 -6.11
N ARG A 200 9.06 2.53 -6.70
CA ARG A 200 8.58 2.46 -8.08
C ARG A 200 9.73 2.29 -9.08
N ASN A 201 10.87 2.93 -8.86
CA ASN A 201 12.03 2.88 -9.75
C ASN A 201 12.98 1.69 -9.47
N ALA A 202 12.92 1.09 -8.29
CA ALA A 202 13.70 -0.10 -7.95
C ALA A 202 13.37 -1.26 -8.91
N LYS A 203 14.32 -2.17 -9.15
CA LYS A 203 14.07 -3.40 -9.93
C LYS A 203 13.52 -4.52 -9.07
N ALA A 204 13.96 -4.57 -7.80
CA ALA A 204 13.49 -5.49 -6.78
C ALA A 204 13.51 -4.79 -5.41
N GLY A 205 12.75 -5.33 -4.46
CA GLY A 205 12.68 -4.81 -3.11
C GLY A 205 11.36 -5.15 -2.40
N VAL A 206 11.35 -4.93 -1.09
CA VAL A 206 10.20 -5.25 -0.23
C VAL A 206 9.64 -3.95 0.35
N LEU A 207 8.35 -3.67 0.13
CA LEU A 207 7.65 -2.54 0.72
C LEU A 207 6.66 -3.01 1.77
N LEU A 208 6.89 -2.60 3.02
CA LEU A 208 5.95 -2.78 4.12
C LEU A 208 5.04 -1.55 4.23
N CYS A 209 3.73 -1.75 4.24
CA CYS A 209 2.79 -0.64 4.29
C CYS A 209 1.49 -0.95 5.02
N THR A 210 0.80 0.11 5.43
CA THR A 210 -0.60 0.03 5.86
C THR A 210 -1.52 0.27 4.67
N VAL A 211 -2.74 -0.28 4.72
CA VAL A 211 -3.76 -0.04 3.68
C VAL A 211 -4.15 1.45 3.62
N SER A 212 -4.02 2.17 4.73
CA SER A 212 -4.22 3.62 4.84
C SER A 212 -2.87 4.32 4.72
N VAL A 213 -2.63 4.98 3.59
CA VAL A 213 -1.50 5.93 3.40
C VAL A 213 -2.10 7.32 3.23
#